data_AF-A0A7Z9VVY4-F1
#
_entry.id   AF-A0A7Z9VVY4-F1
#
_cell.length_a   1.000
_cell.length_b   1.000
_cell.length_c   1.000
_cell.angle_alpha   90.00
_cell.angle_beta   90.00
_cell.angle_gamma   90.00
#
_symmetry.space_group_name_H-M   'P 1'
#
loop_
_entity.id
_entity.type
_entity.pdbx_description
1 polymer ?
#
loop_
_entity_poly.entity_id
_entity_poly.type
_entity_poly.pdbx_seq_one_letter_code
_entity_poly.pdbx_strand_id
1 'polypeptide(L)'
;MRFATSISLKMNSTKAIILGFAQAAALLAGISRSGMTISSARLMGIESKEAFRFSFFLAIPAILGSGILLLKDLSTEVVASDNILIMITGALAAFVVGIGALQILRKFLMRGKLHWLGFYCLTMGIISFLI
;
A
#
# COMPACT_ATOMS: atom_id res chain seq x y z
N MET A 1 -14.97 11.52 -14.84
CA MET A 1 -13.91 11.11 -13.89
C MET A 1 -13.59 12.29 -12.97
N ARG A 2 -14.30 12.46 -11.84
CA ARG A 2 -14.10 13.57 -10.89
C ARG A 2 -13.23 13.11 -9.73
N PHE A 3 -11.90 13.20 -9.88
CA PHE A 3 -10.94 12.83 -8.83
C PHE A 3 -10.47 14.00 -7.96
N ALA A 4 -10.97 15.23 -8.17
CA ALA A 4 -10.47 16.41 -7.47
C ALA A 4 -11.58 17.42 -7.15
N THR A 5 -12.49 17.11 -6.23
CA THR A 5 -13.32 18.14 -5.54
C THR A 5 -14.09 17.52 -4.37
N SER A 6 -13.43 17.44 -3.21
CA SER A 6 -14.00 17.45 -1.85
C SER A 6 -12.95 16.90 -0.87
N ILE A 7 -11.88 17.65 -0.61
CA ILE A 7 -11.08 17.38 0.61
C ILE A 7 -11.98 17.85 1.76
N SER A 8 -12.73 16.94 2.36
CA SER A 8 -13.52 17.25 3.55
C SER A 8 -12.56 17.53 4.70
N LEU A 9 -12.71 18.69 5.35
CA LEU A 9 -11.82 19.33 6.33
C LEU A 9 -11.67 18.54 7.66
N LYS A 10 -11.19 17.28 7.60
CA LYS A 10 -10.88 16.47 8.79
C LYS A 10 -9.43 15.98 8.84
N MET A 11 -8.68 16.15 7.75
CA MET A 11 -7.25 15.88 7.67
C MET A 11 -6.48 17.17 7.98
N ASN A 12 -5.59 17.12 8.96
CA ASN A 12 -4.68 18.22 9.30
C ASN A 12 -3.25 17.69 9.37
N SER A 13 -2.26 18.57 9.49
CA SER A 13 -0.84 18.21 9.49
C SER A 13 -0.47 17.23 10.60
N THR A 14 -1.03 17.40 11.81
CA THR A 14 -0.81 16.47 12.93
C THR A 14 -1.26 15.06 12.57
N LYS A 15 -2.45 14.91 11.98
CA LYS A 15 -2.96 13.61 11.55
C LYS A 15 -2.11 13.03 10.42
N ALA A 16 -1.67 13.85 9.47
CA ALA A 16 -0.78 13.41 8.40
C ALA A 16 0.56 12.86 8.94
N ILE A 17 1.15 13.52 9.93
CA ILE A 17 2.37 13.07 10.61
C ILE A 17 2.15 11.73 11.32
N ILE A 18 1.04 11.59 12.07
CA ILE A 18 0.67 10.33 12.73
C ILE A 18 0.53 9.20 11.71
N LEU A 19 -0.10 9.47 10.56
CA LEU A 19 -0.23 8.48 9.49
C LEU A 19 1.13 8.14 8.83
N GLY A 20 2.07 9.07 8.80
CA GLY A 20 3.46 8.79 8.43
C GLY A 20 4.14 7.82 9.39
N PHE A 21 3.99 8.02 10.70
CA PHE A 21 4.48 7.06 11.71
C PHE A 21 3.77 5.71 11.61
N ALA A 22 2.45 5.69 11.36
CA ALA A 22 1.71 4.46 11.12
C ALA A 22 2.24 3.72 9.87
N GLN A 23 2.58 4.45 8.80
CA GLN A 23 3.23 3.86 7.62
C GLN A 23 4.62 3.29 7.96
N ALA A 24 5.42 3.99 8.76
CA ALA A 24 6.72 3.50 9.20
C ALA A 24 6.60 2.23 10.06
N ALA A 25 5.61 2.15 10.95
CA ALA A 25 5.32 0.94 11.72
C ALA A 25 4.94 -0.25 10.83
N ALA A 26 4.38 0.01 9.64
CA ALA A 26 4.07 -1.02 8.66
C ALA A 26 5.30 -1.55 7.87
N LEU A 27 6.52 -1.11 8.19
CA LEU A 27 7.75 -1.71 7.68
C LEU A 27 8.02 -3.10 8.30
N LEU A 28 7.40 -3.41 9.43
CA LEU A 28 7.48 -4.75 10.02
C LEU A 28 6.92 -5.79 9.03
N ALA A 29 7.69 -6.85 8.81
CA ALA A 29 7.34 -7.91 7.87
C ALA A 29 5.95 -8.48 8.19
N GLY A 30 5.13 -8.66 7.15
CA GLY A 30 3.76 -9.16 7.27
C GLY A 30 2.71 -8.11 7.62
N ILE A 31 3.10 -6.87 7.98
CA ILE A 31 2.12 -5.79 8.21
C ILE A 31 1.68 -5.17 6.89
N SER A 32 0.37 -5.11 6.68
CA SER A 32 -0.21 -4.42 5.53
C SER A 32 -0.13 -2.91 5.67
N ARG A 33 0.68 -2.24 4.83
CA ARG A 33 0.82 -0.77 4.81
C ARG A 33 -0.51 -0.05 4.59
N SER A 34 -1.30 -0.45 3.60
CA SER A 34 -2.61 0.16 3.36
C SER A 34 -3.58 -0.14 4.50
N GLY A 35 -3.55 -1.36 5.06
CA GLY A 35 -4.33 -1.73 6.24
C GLY A 35 -4.02 -0.85 7.45
N MET A 36 -2.74 -0.69 7.79
CA MET A 36 -2.27 0.13 8.91
C MET A 36 -2.69 1.60 8.74
N THR A 37 -2.31 2.24 7.64
CA THR A 37 -2.59 3.66 7.40
C THR A 37 -4.08 3.97 7.27
N ILE A 38 -4.87 3.12 6.58
CA ILE A 38 -6.32 3.32 6.45
C ILE A 38 -7.00 3.10 7.81
N SER A 39 -6.63 2.06 8.55
CA SER A 39 -7.24 1.78 9.85
C SER A 39 -6.93 2.88 10.86
N SER A 40 -5.67 3.34 10.95
CA SER A 40 -5.30 4.50 11.79
C SER A 40 -6.10 5.75 11.42
N ALA A 41 -6.27 6.04 10.13
CA ALA A 41 -7.06 7.18 9.68
C ALA A 41 -8.55 7.05 10.09
N ARG A 42 -9.12 5.85 9.95
CA ARG A 42 -10.50 5.54 10.38
C ARG A 42 -10.67 5.70 11.89
N LEU A 43 -9.71 5.24 12.69
CA LEU A 43 -9.71 5.41 14.16
C LEU A 43 -9.67 6.90 14.55
N MET A 44 -9.01 7.74 13.75
CA MET A 44 -8.96 9.20 13.92
C MET A 44 -10.19 9.91 13.31
N GLY A 45 -11.22 9.14 12.95
CA GLY A 45 -12.52 9.60 12.46
C GLY A 45 -12.55 10.10 11.03
N ILE A 46 -11.52 9.86 10.21
CA ILE A 46 -11.47 10.25 8.80
C ILE A 46 -12.34 9.28 7.98
N GLU A 47 -13.14 9.79 7.05
CA GLU A 47 -14.04 8.98 6.21
C GLU A 47 -13.27 7.95 5.36
N SER A 48 -13.86 6.78 5.10
CA SER A 48 -13.24 5.70 4.31
C SER A 48 -12.69 6.14 2.96
N LYS A 49 -13.42 7.00 2.24
CA LYS A 49 -13.00 7.52 0.94
C LYS A 49 -11.74 8.39 1.04
N GLU A 50 -11.70 9.28 2.03
CA GLU A 50 -10.57 10.19 2.24
C GLU A 50 -9.37 9.43 2.83
N ALA A 51 -9.59 8.49 3.75
CA ALA A 51 -8.56 7.62 4.30
C ALA A 51 -7.86 6.80 3.20
N PHE A 52 -8.63 6.23 2.27
CA PHE A 52 -8.10 5.50 1.12
C PHE A 52 -7.23 6.38 0.22
N ARG A 53 -7.73 7.57 -0.14
CA ARG A 53 -7.02 8.51 -1.02
C ARG A 53 -5.72 8.99 -0.37
N PHE A 54 -5.76 9.35 0.92
CA PHE A 54 -4.58 9.79 1.64
C PHE A 54 -3.55 8.67 1.78
N SER A 55 -3.96 7.44 2.16
CA SER A 55 -3.07 6.27 2.23
C SER A 55 -2.42 5.96 0.88
N PHE A 56 -3.14 6.14 -0.23
CA PHE A 56 -2.58 5.95 -1.56
C PHE A 56 -1.52 7.01 -1.89
N PHE A 57 -1.81 8.29 -1.66
CA PHE A 57 -0.84 9.37 -1.89
C PHE A 57 0.40 9.26 -1.00
N LEU A 58 0.23 8.88 0.27
CA LEU A 58 1.33 8.69 1.21
C LEU A 58 2.30 7.57 0.76
N ALA A 59 1.80 6.58 0.04
CA ALA A 59 2.58 5.44 -0.40
C ALA A 59 3.39 5.68 -1.67
N ILE A 60 2.93 6.57 -2.56
CA ILE A 60 3.64 6.89 -3.80
C ILE A 60 5.11 7.28 -3.54
N PRO A 61 5.42 8.29 -2.70
CA PRO A 61 6.81 8.67 -2.47
C PRO A 61 7.62 7.58 -1.76
N ALA A 62 6.99 6.79 -0.88
CA ALA A 62 7.67 5.70 -0.18
C ALA A 62 8.06 4.55 -1.12
N ILE A 63 7.13 4.13 -1.99
CA ILE A 63 7.37 3.06 -2.97
C ILE A 63 8.38 3.52 -4.03
N LEU A 64 8.24 4.74 -4.55
CA LEU A 64 9.20 5.29 -5.50
C LEU A 64 10.59 5.43 -4.88
N GLY A 65 10.68 5.94 -3.65
CA GLY A 65 11.95 6.06 -2.91
C GLY A 65 12.62 4.69 -2.73
N SER A 66 11.86 3.67 -2.31
CA SER A 66 12.36 2.30 -2.20
C SER A 66 12.83 1.75 -3.55
N GLY A 67 12.08 2.00 -4.63
CA GLY A 67 12.47 1.57 -5.98
C GLY A 67 13.78 2.21 -6.44
N ILE A 68 13.97 3.51 -6.21
CA ILE A 68 15.22 4.23 -6.55
C ILE A 68 16.41 3.66 -5.79
N LEU A 69 16.24 3.31 -4.51
CA LEU A 69 17.30 2.67 -3.72
C LEU A 69 17.64 1.29 -4.29
N LEU A 70 16.62 0.49 -4.62
CA LEU A 70 16.80 -0.84 -5.20
C LEU A 70 17.56 -0.81 -6.54
N LEU A 71 17.40 0.24 -7.34
CA LEU A 71 18.15 0.41 -8.59
C LEU A 71 19.66 0.55 -8.37
N LYS A 72 20.10 1.04 -7.21
CA LYS A 72 21.53 1.15 -6.87
C LYS A 72 22.15 -0.19 -6.51
N ASP A 73 21.32 -1.11 -6.02
CA ASP A 73 21.74 -2.45 -5.60
C ASP A 73 21.75 -3.47 -6.76
N LEU A 74 21.38 -3.02 -7.98
CA LEU A 74 21.47 -3.86 -9.18
C LEU A 74 22.93 -4.11 -9.55
N SER A 75 23.40 -5.33 -9.32
CA SER A 75 24.72 -5.79 -9.77
C SER A 75 24.72 -6.08 -11.28
N THR A 76 25.92 -6.09 -11.88
CA THR A 76 26.10 -6.43 -13.30
C THR A 76 25.60 -7.83 -13.67
N GLU A 77 25.56 -8.77 -12.73
CA GLU A 77 25.00 -10.12 -12.91
C GLU A 77 23.45 -10.10 -13.03
N VAL A 78 22.78 -9.20 -12.30
CA VAL A 78 21.33 -9.02 -12.37
C VAL A 78 20.91 -8.39 -13.70
N VAL A 79 21.80 -7.63 -14.34
CA VAL A 79 21.53 -6.94 -15.62
C VAL A 79 21.83 -7.85 -16.85
N ALA A 80 22.10 -9.14 -16.65
CA ALA A 80 22.15 -10.10 -17.75
C ALA A 80 20.85 -10.07 -18.58
N SER A 81 20.94 -10.26 -19.90
CA SER A 81 19.83 -10.05 -20.86
C SER A 81 18.55 -10.80 -20.50
N ASP A 82 18.65 -12.01 -19.96
CA ASP A 82 17.51 -12.85 -19.60
C ASP A 82 16.79 -12.35 -18.33
N ASN A 83 17.53 -11.75 -17.40
CA ASN A 83 16.98 -11.22 -16.14
C ASN A 83 16.15 -9.94 -16.39
N ILE A 84 16.54 -9.11 -17.36
CA ILE A 84 15.83 -7.87 -17.71
C ILE A 84 14.41 -8.18 -18.23
N LEU A 85 14.27 -9.16 -19.12
CA LEU A 85 12.96 -9.56 -19.65
C LEU A 85 12.04 -10.07 -18.54
N ILE A 86 12.57 -10.86 -17.60
CA ILE A 86 11.82 -11.34 -16.43
C ILE A 86 11.37 -10.16 -15.55
N MET A 87 12.24 -9.19 -15.29
CA MET A 87 11.91 -8.01 -14.49
C MET A 87 10.79 -7.18 -15.13
N ILE A 88 10.87 -6.92 -16.44
CA ILE A 88 9.87 -6.12 -17.16
C ILE A 88 8.52 -6.83 -17.18
N THR A 89 8.50 -8.13 -17.51
CA THR A 89 7.26 -8.91 -17.55
C THR A 89 6.64 -9.05 -16.15
N GLY A 90 7.45 -9.26 -15.12
CA GLY A 90 7.01 -9.24 -13.72
C GLY A 90 6.44 -7.89 -13.29
N ALA A 91 7.11 -6.78 -13.65
CA ALA A 91 6.62 -5.43 -13.36
C ALA A 91 5.29 -5.13 -14.06
N LEU A 92 5.14 -5.54 -15.32
CA LEU A 92 3.91 -5.36 -16.09
C LEU A 92 2.76 -6.21 -15.50
N ALA A 93 3.05 -7.47 -15.16
CA ALA A 93 2.08 -8.34 -14.49
C ALA A 93 1.64 -7.75 -13.15
N ALA A 94 2.59 -7.30 -12.32
CA ALA A 94 2.31 -6.66 -11.04
C ALA A 94 1.49 -5.36 -11.21
N PHE A 95 1.74 -4.58 -12.25
CA PHE A 95 0.96 -3.37 -12.56
C PHE A 95 -0.51 -3.71 -12.89
N VAL A 96 -0.73 -4.66 -13.81
CA VAL A 96 -2.08 -5.06 -14.25
C VAL A 96 -2.87 -5.67 -13.09
N VAL A 97 -2.27 -6.64 -12.39
CA VAL A 97 -2.90 -7.28 -11.22
C VAL A 97 -3.11 -6.28 -10.09
N GLY A 98 -2.16 -5.37 -9.88
CA GLY A 98 -2.22 -4.32 -8.86
C GLY A 98 -3.42 -3.38 -9.05
N ILE A 99 -3.76 -3.01 -10.28
CA ILE A 99 -4.96 -2.22 -10.57
C ILE A 99 -6.22 -2.99 -10.14
N GLY A 100 -6.31 -4.28 -10.46
CA GLY A 100 -7.41 -5.14 -10.03
C GLY A 100 -7.51 -5.25 -8.50
N ALA A 101 -6.39 -5.52 -7.84
CA ALA A 101 -6.32 -5.60 -6.38
C ALA A 101 -6.74 -4.28 -5.70
N LEU A 102 -6.36 -3.13 -6.27
CA LEU A 102 -6.76 -1.82 -5.75
C LEU A 102 -8.28 -1.60 -5.84
N GLN A 103 -8.92 -2.06 -6.92
CA GLN A 103 -10.38 -2.01 -7.05
C GLN A 103 -11.07 -2.90 -6.01
N ILE A 104 -10.53 -4.09 -5.74
CA ILE A 104 -11.04 -5.00 -4.71
C ILE A 104 -10.91 -4.34 -3.33
N LEU A 105 -9.73 -3.85 -2.97
CA LEU A 105 -9.48 -3.15 -1.71
C LEU A 105 -10.48 -2.00 -1.51
N ARG A 106 -10.66 -1.16 -2.55
CA ARG A 106 -11.64 -0.07 -2.52
C ARG A 106 -13.06 -0.59 -2.25
N LYS A 107 -13.49 -1.66 -2.92
CA LYS A 107 -14.83 -2.25 -2.70
C LYS A 107 -15.02 -2.75 -1.27
N PHE A 108 -14.03 -3.44 -0.69
CA PHE A 108 -14.09 -3.93 0.69
C PHE A 108 -14.16 -2.78 1.70
N LEU A 109 -13.31 -1.77 1.52
CA LEU A 109 -13.26 -0.61 2.39
C LEU A 109 -14.57 0.20 2.37
N MET A 110 -15.12 0.46 1.18
CA MET A 110 -16.36 1.23 1.05
C MET A 110 -17.58 0.48 1.59
N ARG A 111 -17.52 -0.86 1.67
CA ARG A 111 -18.53 -1.70 2.30
C ARG A 111 -18.32 -1.88 3.81
N GLY A 112 -17.32 -1.24 4.42
CA GLY A 112 -16.97 -1.42 5.82
C GLY A 112 -16.38 -2.80 6.15
N LYS A 113 -16.01 -3.59 5.14
CA LYS A 113 -15.55 -4.98 5.28
C LYS A 113 -14.03 -5.11 5.39
N LEU A 114 -13.33 -4.06 5.84
CA LEU A 114 -11.86 -4.05 5.90
C LEU A 114 -11.29 -5.15 6.82
N HIS A 115 -12.00 -5.49 7.90
CA HIS A 115 -11.67 -6.59 8.82
C HIS A 115 -11.49 -7.96 8.15
N TRP A 116 -12.15 -8.24 7.03
CA TRP A 116 -11.91 -9.47 6.24
C TRP A 116 -10.48 -9.53 5.69
N LEU A 117 -9.91 -8.40 5.27
CA LEU A 117 -8.51 -8.33 4.88
C LEU A 117 -7.57 -8.52 6.08
N GLY A 118 -8.01 -8.14 7.28
CA GLY A 118 -7.29 -8.42 8.52
C GLY A 118 -7.17 -9.92 8.80
N PHE A 119 -8.27 -10.67 8.67
CA PHE A 119 -8.24 -12.14 8.80
C PHE A 119 -7.39 -12.80 7.71
N TYR A 120 -7.46 -12.30 6.47
CA TYR A 120 -6.57 -12.73 5.40
C TYR A 120 -5.09 -12.50 5.74
N CYS A 121 -4.71 -11.31 6.25
CA CYS A 121 -3.33 -11.05 6.65
C CYS A 121 -2.88 -11.94 7.81
N LEU A 122 -3.73 -12.16 8.81
CA LEU A 122 -3.42 -13.02 9.95
C LEU A 122 -3.18 -14.48 9.51
N THR A 123 -4.05 -15.02 8.67
CA THR A 123 -3.91 -16.38 8.14
C THR A 123 -2.65 -16.53 7.29
N MET A 124 -2.38 -15.59 6.38
CA MET A 124 -1.13 -15.61 5.59
C MET A 124 0.12 -15.45 6.46
N GLY A 125 0.06 -14.64 7.52
CA GLY A 125 1.15 -14.50 8.49
C GLY A 125 1.43 -15.81 9.25
N ILE A 126 0.38 -16.52 9.69
CA ILE A 126 0.52 -17.83 10.33
C ILE A 126 1.11 -18.84 9.35
N ILE A 127 0.61 -18.90 8.11
CA ILE A 127 1.14 -19.80 7.08
C ILE A 127 2.62 -19.53 6.84
N SER A 128 3.01 -18.26 6.72
CA SER A 128 4.41 -17.88 6.50
C SER A 128 5.33 -18.17 7.70
N PHE A 129 4.79 -18.40 8.89
CA PHE A 129 5.56 -18.81 10.06
C PHE A 129 5.75 -20.34 10.12
N LEU A 130 4.84 -21.09 9.49
CA LEU A 130 4.84 -22.56 9.51
C LEU A 130 5.64 -23.19 8.36
N ILE A 131 5.86 -22.45 7.28
CA ILE A 131 6.65 -22.85 6.10
C ILE A 131 8.03 -22.20 6.21
#